data_AF-A0A2U1NP63-F1
#
_entry.id   AF-A0A2U1NP63-F1
#
_cell.length_a   1.000
_cell.length_b   1.000
_cell.length_c   1.000
_cell.angle_alpha   90.00
_cell.angle_beta   90.00
_cell.angle_gamma   90.00
#
_symmetry.space_group_name_H-M   'P 1'
#
loop_
_entity.id
_entity.type
_entity.pdbx_description
1 polymer ?
#
loop_
_entity_poly.entity_id
_entity_poly.type
_entity_poly.pdbx_seq_one_letter_code
_entity_poly.pdbx_strand_id
1 'polypeptide(L)'
;MNFCEKDKAFEEALRNLLIKHGNLHERVIKLRHELDMVQKALETDLSSIAKVEWLRAGDSNSAYFHRMVKARLSRIRIDSVAGLDNVINEGTNVPQAFVNHYVSFLEVEGAATPLNGEGLFTKHIDHGKAKMMS
;
A
#
# COMPACT_ATOMS: atom_id res chain seq x y z
N MET A 1 50.56 -19.18 69.37
CA MET A 1 50.18 -18.06 68.49
C MET A 1 49.18 -17.21 69.25
N ASN A 2 49.58 -16.00 69.61
CA ASN A 2 48.75 -15.10 70.42
C ASN A 2 47.61 -14.52 69.57
N PHE A 3 46.47 -14.18 70.19
CA PHE A 3 45.30 -13.59 69.51
C PHE A 3 45.68 -12.38 68.63
N CYS A 4 46.63 -11.56 69.08
CA CYS A 4 47.17 -10.41 68.35
C CYS A 4 47.88 -10.76 67.04
N GLU A 5 48.54 -11.92 66.94
CA GLU A 5 49.21 -12.36 65.71
C GLU A 5 48.20 -12.80 64.65
N LYS A 6 47.10 -13.44 65.08
CA LYS A 6 46.00 -13.84 64.20
C LYS A 6 45.25 -12.63 63.64
N ASP A 7 45.05 -11.61 64.47
CA ASP A 7 44.36 -10.38 64.07
C ASP A 7 45.16 -9.60 63.01
N LYS A 8 46.48 -9.50 63.19
CA LYS A 8 47.38 -8.88 62.21
C LYS A 8 47.39 -9.62 60.87
N ALA A 9 47.45 -10.95 60.89
CA ALA A 9 47.43 -11.76 59.67
C ALA A 9 46.10 -11.62 58.90
N PHE A 10 44.98 -11.51 59.62
CA PHE A 10 43.66 -11.28 59.04
C PHE A 10 43.54 -9.88 58.43
N GLU A 11 44.01 -8.85 59.13
CA GLU A 11 44.01 -7.47 58.62
C GLU A 11 44.86 -7.34 57.34
N GLU A 12 46.00 -8.02 57.29
CA GLU A 12 46.88 -8.04 56.11
C GLU A 12 46.25 -8.82 54.94
N ALA A 13 45.53 -9.90 55.22
CA ALA A 13 44.76 -10.62 54.20
C ALA A 13 43.65 -9.73 53.60
N LEU A 14 42.94 -8.96 54.43
CA LEU A 14 41.92 -8.01 53.97
C LEU A 14 42.52 -6.86 53.17
N ARG A 15 43.65 -6.28 53.58
CA ARG A 15 44.35 -5.25 52.80
C ARG A 15 44.80 -5.79 51.45
N ASN A 16 45.37 -6.99 51.41
CA ASN A 16 45.75 -7.64 50.16
C ASN A 16 44.54 -7.93 49.26
N LEU A 17 43.40 -8.31 49.83
CA LEU A 17 42.15 -8.51 49.11
C LEU A 17 41.62 -7.18 48.54
N LEU A 18 41.63 -6.11 49.34
CA LEU A 18 41.24 -4.75 48.92
C LEU A 18 42.16 -4.17 47.85
N ILE A 19 43.46 -4.49 47.88
CA ILE A 19 44.40 -4.07 46.85
C ILE A 19 44.20 -4.89 45.56
N LYS A 20 43.97 -6.21 45.67
CA LYS A 20 43.76 -7.11 44.52
C LYS A 20 42.41 -6.92 43.84
N HIS A 21 41.36 -6.64 44.61
CA HIS A 21 39.98 -6.49 44.13
C HIS A 21 39.49 -5.04 44.12
N GLY A 22 40.23 -4.12 44.72
CA GLY A 22 40.05 -2.69 44.48
C GLY A 22 40.05 -2.46 42.97
N ASN A 23 39.09 -1.70 42.48
CA ASN A 23 38.81 -1.50 41.05
C ASN A 23 37.90 -2.56 40.37
N LEU A 24 37.35 -3.55 41.11
CA LEU A 24 36.35 -4.48 40.57
C LEU A 24 35.08 -3.75 40.11
N HIS A 25 34.63 -2.76 40.89
CA HIS A 25 33.44 -1.97 40.55
C HIS A 25 33.59 -1.23 39.22
N GLU A 26 34.73 -0.55 39.02
CA GLU A 26 35.06 0.15 37.78
C GLU A 26 35.11 -0.82 36.59
N ARG A 27 35.72 -2.00 36.77
CA ARG A 27 35.79 -3.03 35.73
C ARG A 27 34.41 -3.54 35.36
N VAL A 28 33.54 -3.76 36.35
CA VAL A 28 32.16 -4.18 36.12
C VAL A 28 31.37 -3.08 35.40
N ILE A 29 31.54 -1.81 35.78
CA ILE A 29 30.93 -0.67 35.08
C ILE A 29 31.39 -0.61 33.63
N LYS A 30 32.70 -0.71 33.40
CA LYS A 30 33.28 -0.66 32.06
C LYS A 30 32.77 -1.78 31.18
N LEU A 31 32.79 -3.02 31.68
CA LEU A 31 32.28 -4.19 30.95
C LEU A 31 30.78 -4.05 30.66
N ARG A 32 30.00 -3.49 31.58
CA ARG A 32 28.58 -3.23 31.34
C ARG A 32 28.37 -2.20 30.24
N HIS A 33 29.15 -1.12 30.22
CA HIS A 33 29.07 -0.13 29.16
C HIS A 33 29.48 -0.70 27.80
N GLU A 34 30.55 -1.50 27.75
CA GLU A 34 30.97 -2.19 26.52
C GLU A 34 29.90 -3.15 26.02
N LEU A 35 29.25 -3.91 26.92
CA LEU A 35 28.14 -4.80 26.56
C LEU A 35 26.94 -4.02 26.01
N ASP A 36 26.55 -2.92 26.66
CA ASP A 36 25.45 -2.06 26.21
C ASP A 36 25.74 -1.48 24.82
N MET A 37 26.99 -1.08 24.56
CA MET A 37 27.42 -0.59 23.25
C MET A 37 27.30 -1.66 22.16
N VAL A 38 27.80 -2.86 22.43
CA VAL A 38 27.73 -3.99 21.48
C VAL A 38 26.27 -4.36 21.22
N GLN A 39 25.45 -4.41 22.27
CA GLN A 39 24.03 -4.75 22.15
C GLN A 39 23.29 -3.73 21.30
N LYS A 40 23.52 -2.43 21.54
CA LYS A 40 22.91 -1.35 20.73
C LYS A 40 23.35 -1.38 19.28
N ALA A 41 24.62 -1.68 19.01
CA ALA A 41 25.13 -1.81 17.65
C ALA A 41 24.42 -2.96 16.92
N LEU A 42 24.32 -4.13 17.56
CA LEU A 42 23.63 -5.29 17.00
C LEU A 42 22.15 -5.02 16.71
N GLU A 43 21.44 -4.39 17.65
CA GLU A 43 20.03 -4.01 17.47
C GLU A 43 19.85 -3.06 16.28
N THR A 44 20.76 -2.10 16.12
CA THR A 44 20.75 -1.15 15.01
C THR A 44 20.97 -1.86 13.67
N ASP A 45 21.94 -2.78 13.62
CA ASP A 45 22.23 -3.57 12.42
C ASP A 45 21.04 -4.44 12.03
N LEU A 46 20.46 -5.19 12.97
CA LEU A 46 19.27 -6.01 12.73
C LEU A 46 18.08 -5.17 12.26
N SER A 47 17.84 -4.03 12.91
CA SER A 47 16.78 -3.09 12.50
C SER A 47 17.00 -2.58 11.08
N SER A 48 18.25 -2.27 10.73
CA SER A 48 18.60 -1.81 9.38
C SER A 48 18.34 -2.89 8.32
N ILE A 49 18.69 -4.15 8.61
CA ILE A 49 18.44 -5.30 7.73
C ILE A 49 16.94 -5.49 7.52
N ALA A 50 16.17 -5.53 8.61
CA ALA A 50 14.72 -5.70 8.54
C ALA A 50 14.04 -4.56 7.75
N LYS A 51 14.50 -3.31 7.94
CA LYS A 51 14.02 -2.16 7.17
C LYS A 51 14.31 -2.30 5.68
N VAL A 52 15.51 -2.73 5.31
CA VAL A 52 15.90 -2.97 3.91
C VAL A 52 15.05 -4.07 3.28
N GLU A 53 14.82 -5.17 3.99
CA GLU A 53 13.96 -6.26 3.50
C GLU A 53 12.51 -5.81 3.29
N TRP A 54 11.96 -5.05 4.24
CA TRP A 54 10.60 -4.51 4.12
C TRP A 54 10.45 -3.60 2.90
N LEU A 55 11.43 -2.72 2.66
CA LEU A 55 11.46 -1.88 1.47
C LEU A 55 11.57 -2.70 0.18
N ARG A 56 12.46 -3.69 0.13
CA ARG A 56 12.61 -4.59 -1.04
C ARG A 56 11.32 -5.35 -1.34
N ALA A 57 10.65 -5.86 -0.32
CA ALA A 57 9.37 -6.53 -0.46
C ALA A 57 8.29 -5.56 -0.98
N GLY A 58 8.26 -4.33 -0.45
CA GLY A 58 7.37 -3.26 -0.93
C GLY A 58 7.60 -2.90 -2.40
N ASP A 59 8.85 -2.68 -2.79
CA ASP A 59 9.24 -2.38 -4.18
C ASP A 59 8.86 -3.52 -5.12
N SER A 60 9.10 -4.77 -4.69
CA SER A 60 8.74 -5.97 -5.44
C SER A 60 7.22 -6.08 -5.64
N ASN A 61 6.43 -5.80 -4.61
CA ASN A 61 4.97 -5.80 -4.68
C ASN A 61 4.43 -4.72 -5.63
N SER A 62 4.93 -3.49 -5.52
CA SER A 62 4.57 -2.40 -6.43
C SER A 62 4.91 -2.74 -7.88
N ALA A 63 6.11 -3.29 -8.14
CA ALA A 63 6.51 -3.74 -9.47
C ALA A 63 5.58 -4.84 -10.00
N TYR A 64 5.23 -5.82 -9.16
CA TYR A 64 4.28 -6.87 -9.52
C TYR A 64 2.91 -6.29 -9.90
N PHE A 65 2.36 -5.40 -9.09
CA PHE A 65 1.08 -4.75 -9.37
C PHE A 65 1.10 -4.02 -10.71
N HIS A 66 2.12 -3.20 -10.96
CA HIS A 66 2.25 -2.50 -12.24
C HIS A 66 2.38 -3.46 -13.43
N ARG A 67 3.14 -4.56 -13.30
CA ARG A 67 3.21 -5.60 -14.34
C ARG A 67 1.85 -6.22 -14.60
N MET A 68 1.11 -6.57 -13.55
CA MET A 68 -0.22 -7.17 -13.66
C MET A 68 -1.23 -6.23 -14.33
N VAL A 69 -1.22 -4.94 -13.95
CA VAL A 69 -2.05 -3.89 -14.58
C VAL A 69 -1.69 -3.75 -16.05
N LYS A 70 -0.40 -3.60 -16.39
CA LYS A 70 0.04 -3.50 -17.80
C LYS A 70 -0.35 -4.74 -18.60
N ALA A 71 -0.18 -5.93 -18.05
CA ALA A 71 -0.56 -7.18 -18.71
C ALA A 71 -2.08 -7.27 -18.94
N ARG A 72 -2.89 -6.84 -17.96
CA ARG A 72 -4.35 -6.76 -18.11
C ARG A 72 -4.73 -5.76 -19.20
N LEU A 73 -4.18 -4.55 -19.15
CA LEU A 73 -4.43 -3.50 -20.13
C LEU A 73 -4.05 -3.97 -21.54
N SER A 74 -2.92 -4.65 -21.70
CA SER A 74 -2.50 -5.22 -22.98
C SER A 74 -3.47 -6.29 -23.49
N ARG A 75 -4.00 -7.14 -22.61
CA ARG A 75 -4.94 -8.22 -23.01
C ARG A 75 -6.31 -7.70 -23.41
N ILE A 76 -6.80 -6.65 -22.76
CA ILE A 76 -8.13 -6.10 -23.03
C ILE A 76 -8.11 -4.98 -24.08
N ARG A 77 -6.92 -4.58 -24.54
CA ARG A 77 -6.79 -3.52 -25.55
C ARG A 77 -7.39 -4.01 -26.86
N ILE A 78 -8.31 -3.23 -27.39
CA ILE A 78 -8.76 -3.37 -28.78
C ILE A 78 -7.65 -2.78 -29.65
N ASP A 79 -6.94 -3.63 -30.38
CA ASP A 79 -5.75 -3.24 -31.15
C ASP A 79 -6.12 -2.74 -32.55
N SER A 80 -7.24 -3.22 -33.10
CA SER A 80 -7.78 -2.77 -34.38
C SER A 80 -9.31 -2.78 -34.39
N VAL A 81 -9.88 -1.86 -35.17
CA VAL A 81 -11.32 -1.79 -35.44
C VAL A 81 -11.54 -1.35 -36.89
N ALA A 82 -12.46 -2.00 -37.60
CA ALA A 82 -12.87 -1.59 -38.94
C ALA A 82 -14.06 -0.61 -38.85
N GLY A 83 -13.95 0.52 -39.55
CA GLY A 83 -15.02 1.50 -39.70
C GLY A 83 -16.10 1.08 -40.70
N LEU A 84 -17.18 1.87 -40.80
CA LEU A 84 -18.27 1.67 -41.77
C LEU A 84 -17.83 1.90 -43.23
N ASP A 85 -16.75 2.66 -43.41
CA ASP A 85 -16.04 2.92 -44.66
C ASP A 85 -15.05 1.80 -45.04
N ASN A 86 -15.03 0.71 -44.27
CA ASN A 86 -14.11 -0.41 -44.42
C ASN A 86 -12.63 -0.03 -44.21
N VAL A 87 -12.36 1.10 -43.54
CA VAL A 87 -11.00 1.52 -43.15
C VAL A 87 -10.64 0.90 -41.80
N ILE A 88 -9.49 0.23 -41.74
CA ILE A 88 -8.97 -0.36 -40.51
C ILE A 88 -8.23 0.72 -39.72
N ASN A 89 -8.69 0.96 -38.50
CA ASN A 89 -8.06 1.85 -37.54
C ASN A 89 -7.33 1.03 -36.49
N GLU A 90 -6.04 1.29 -36.27
CA GLU A 90 -5.18 0.48 -35.38
C GLU A 90 -4.52 1.32 -34.29
N GLY A 91 -4.13 0.65 -33.20
CA GLY A 91 -3.37 1.21 -32.10
C GLY A 91 -4.03 2.44 -31.47
N THR A 92 -3.34 3.58 -31.50
CA THR A 92 -3.80 4.84 -30.89
C THR A 92 -4.97 5.48 -31.62
N ASN A 93 -5.30 5.03 -32.83
CA ASN A 93 -6.41 5.57 -33.62
C ASN A 93 -7.76 4.89 -33.31
N VAL A 94 -7.74 3.73 -32.64
CA VAL A 94 -8.94 2.98 -32.26
C VAL A 94 -9.92 3.82 -31.41
N PRO A 95 -9.51 4.56 -30.36
CA PRO A 95 -10.42 5.39 -29.59
C PRO A 95 -11.11 6.46 -30.44
N GLN A 96 -10.37 7.09 -31.36
CA GLN A 96 -10.92 8.12 -32.23
C GLN A 96 -11.93 7.53 -33.23
N ALA A 97 -11.69 6.31 -33.71
CA ALA A 97 -12.64 5.61 -34.59
C ALA A 97 -13.99 5.37 -33.89
N PHE A 98 -13.99 4.99 -32.61
CA PHE A 98 -15.23 4.87 -31.82
C PHE A 98 -15.96 6.21 -31.68
N VAL A 99 -15.23 7.29 -31.38
CA VAL A 99 -15.81 8.63 -31.28
C VAL A 99 -16.46 9.02 -32.61
N ASN A 100 -15.73 8.89 -33.73
CA ASN A 100 -16.24 9.23 -35.05
C ASN A 100 -17.51 8.44 -35.41
N HIS A 101 -17.54 7.14 -35.08
CA HIS A 101 -18.71 6.30 -35.29
C HIS A 101 -19.92 6.82 -34.50
N TYR A 102 -19.77 7.07 -33.20
CA TYR A 102 -20.88 7.53 -32.37
C TYR A 102 -21.33 8.95 -32.68
N VAL A 103 -20.41 9.84 -33.07
CA VAL A 103 -20.74 11.18 -33.57
C VAL A 103 -21.62 11.05 -34.81
N SER A 104 -21.17 10.31 -35.83
CA SER A 104 -21.97 10.09 -37.04
C SER A 104 -23.29 9.36 -36.78
N PHE A 105 -23.35 8.47 -35.79
CA PHE A 105 -24.56 7.71 -35.46
C PHE A 105 -25.60 8.56 -34.72
N LEU A 106 -25.15 9.41 -33.78
CA LEU A 106 -26.04 10.20 -32.91
C LEU A 106 -26.41 11.56 -33.51
N GLU A 107 -25.61 12.10 -34.44
CA GLU A 107 -25.90 13.38 -35.12
C GLU A 107 -26.98 13.27 -36.21
N VAL A 108 -27.45 12.06 -36.53
CA VAL A 108 -28.60 11.88 -37.42
C VAL A 108 -29.86 12.24 -36.63
N GLU A 109 -30.48 13.38 -36.95
CA GLU A 109 -31.85 13.67 -36.53
C GLU A 109 -32.77 12.60 -37.13
N GLY A 110 -33.06 11.55 -36.36
CA GLY A 110 -34.05 10.56 -36.75
C GLY A 110 -35.39 11.26 -36.93
N ALA A 111 -36.04 11.06 -38.08
CA ALA A 111 -37.39 11.54 -38.30
C ALA A 111 -38.29 10.93 -37.21
N ALA A 112 -38.60 11.73 -36.19
CA ALA A 112 -39.50 11.31 -35.13
C ALA A 112 -40.86 11.08 -35.78
N THR A 113 -41.23 9.82 -35.99
CA THR A 113 -42.60 9.50 -36.36
C THR A 113 -43.48 9.95 -35.20
N PRO A 114 -44.56 10.72 -35.46
CA PRO A 114 -45.49 11.10 -34.40
C PRO A 114 -45.92 9.86 -33.62
N LEU A 115 -45.81 9.92 -32.29
CA LEU A 115 -46.33 8.88 -31.41
C LEU A 115 -47.82 8.68 -31.72
N ASN A 116 -48.21 7.50 -32.21
CA ASN A 116 -49.61 7.16 -32.39
C ASN A 116 -50.24 7.00 -30.99
N GLY A 117 -50.93 8.06 -30.54
CA GLY A 117 -51.61 8.11 -29.25
C GLY A 117 -52.99 7.43 -29.24
N GLU A 118 -53.45 6.84 -30.35
CA GLU A 118 -54.75 6.15 -30.40
C GLU A 118 -54.78 5.03 -29.36
N GLY A 119 -55.68 5.17 -28.37
CA GLY A 119 -55.86 4.18 -27.32
C GLY A 119 -54.82 4.21 -26.19
N LEU A 120 -53.88 5.17 -26.17
CA LEU A 120 -52.85 5.21 -25.12
C LEU A 120 -53.43 5.59 -23.73
N PHE A 121 -54.58 6.28 -23.69
CA PHE A 121 -55.27 6.71 -22.48
C PHE A 121 -56.76 6.32 -22.48
N THR A 122 -57.07 5.02 -22.60
CA THR A 122 -58.46 4.52 -22.59
C THR A 122 -59.16 4.73 -21.24
N LYS A 123 -58.40 4.77 -20.15
CA LYS A 123 -58.92 5.07 -18.81
C LYS A 123 -58.74 6.54 -18.50
N HIS A 124 -59.78 7.33 -18.80
CA HIS A 124 -59.88 8.72 -18.35
C HIS A 124 -60.79 8.80 -17.12
N ILE A 125 -60.46 9.71 -16.20
CA ILE A 125 -61.37 10.03 -15.09
C ILE A 125 -62.54 10.81 -15.69
N ASP A 126 -63.77 10.41 -15.36
CA ASP A 126 -64.97 11.12 -15.78
C ASP A 126 -64.90 12.59 -15.36
N HIS A 127 -65.33 13.49 -16.25
CA HIS A 127 -65.17 14.93 -16.05
C HIS A 127 -65.90 15.43 -14.79
N GLY A 128 -66.98 14.76 -14.39
CA GLY A 128 -67.70 15.03 -13.14
C GLY A 128 -66.89 14.63 -11.91
N LYS A 129 -66.24 13.46 -11.92
CA LYS A 129 -65.33 13.02 -10.84
C LYS A 129 -64.11 13.93 -10.70
N ALA A 130 -63.54 14.38 -11.81
CA ALA A 130 -62.38 15.28 -11.78
C ALA A 130 -62.70 16.63 -11.10
N LYS A 131 -63.91 17.16 -11.31
CA LYS A 131 -64.36 18.41 -10.69
C LYS A 131 -64.61 18.28 -9.18
N MET A 132 -64.88 17.06 -8.68
CA MET A 132 -65.04 16.79 -7.24
C MET A 132 -63.70 16.67 -6.49
N MET A 133 -62.57 16.60 -7.18
CA MET A 133 -61.23 16.46 -6.59
C MET A 133 -60.48 17.80 -6.48
N SER A 134 -61.14 18.93 -6.76
CA SER A 134 -60.60 20.29 -6.62
C SER A 134 -61.39 21.09 -5.59
#